data_AF-W5JQL9-F1
#
_entry.id   AF-W5JQL9-F1
#
_cell.length_a   1.000
_cell.length_b   1.000
_cell.length_c   1.000
_cell.angle_alpha   90.00
_cell.angle_beta   90.00
_cell.angle_gamma   90.00
#
_symmetry.space_group_name_H-M   'P 1'
#
loop_
_entity.id
_entity.type
_entity.pdbx_description
1 polymer ?
#
loop_
_entity_poly.entity_id
_entity_poly.type
_entity_poly.pdbx_seq_one_letter_code
_entity_poly.pdbx_strand_id
1 'polypeptide(L)'
;MSSSRKRLKLEAAEPELAAFEKLNLVLGRHYFDVQQRLSLDLPLPFCVRNVSVCATTHVRKSGIRTRIVGSMCEENTREQIREQRPDQFVYFLFHALRRQEFIGSNLFVAGLELILTIDEPPPELQADYAASEVLLGTYEALEKCLDRFPPCRWDLRPAYHDIIFGHFDAPCFSKCDPKEGLLKNTLYLLEHLIENDDQPNRAIERTTRARKPNADSNSSSWRIGGHRQSYDFEQLPREERFKRLFMVLELLVKLLEMDLAMWILRNPSKTQQNLCNRSHCPLIAQLVWRDCAPGVVNLFIRKLFEAFVNINALEYPEQDITVISRLLNLITVAVNLSEFQDNDGMIEYPCLKENSIYFAKQLWTTMEKSAYFGMRLCLASIRHVRTPYLIHFLVNQLIRKLNPHLHPPNIRGFFQQLLNRQWVAYGSDMGSVATSPSTTLAYPVLNRNQKRAISSDITCEQYVDLVFRGFQAYCDMYAIAAYFREFASKQESEDVDMESDDQSAPLGSKEGLTREALESIPRDIRIVSQPVPDDRMVFRGINVTTETVLEYRENLKYLLLIEQQLKKLETVEERQLFHKSISFLSSIDPLLVI
;
A
#
# COMPACT_ATOMS: atom_id res chain seq x y z
N MET A 1 -9.24 -64.05 -11.01
CA MET A 1 -9.94 -62.77 -11.31
C MET A 1 -9.77 -61.74 -10.17
N SER A 2 -8.54 -61.36 -9.79
CA SER A 2 -8.27 -60.42 -8.66
C SER A 2 -7.37 -59.22 -9.05
N SER A 3 -7.17 -58.98 -10.35
CA SER A 3 -6.26 -57.92 -10.84
C SER A 3 -6.96 -56.60 -11.20
N SER A 4 -8.27 -56.61 -11.51
CA SER A 4 -8.96 -55.40 -12.00
C SER A 4 -9.39 -54.40 -10.92
N ARG A 5 -9.41 -54.77 -9.63
CA ARG A 5 -9.80 -53.84 -8.54
C ARG A 5 -8.68 -52.93 -8.03
N LYS A 6 -7.41 -53.22 -8.35
CA LYS A 6 -6.27 -52.33 -8.00
C LYS A 6 -5.98 -51.29 -9.09
N ARG A 7 -6.25 -51.58 -10.37
CA ARG A 7 -6.07 -50.59 -11.47
C ARG A 7 -7.11 -49.46 -11.45
N LEU A 8 -8.37 -49.78 -11.15
CA LEU A 8 -9.45 -48.78 -11.05
C LEU A 8 -9.31 -47.78 -9.88
N LYS A 9 -8.44 -48.06 -8.88
CA LYS A 9 -8.12 -47.10 -7.81
C LYS A 9 -6.92 -46.20 -8.11
N LEU A 10 -6.09 -46.55 -9.10
CA LEU A 10 -4.96 -45.72 -9.53
C LEU A 10 -5.40 -44.66 -10.56
N GLU A 11 -6.31 -45.00 -11.48
CA GLU A 11 -6.84 -44.05 -12.47
C GLU A 11 -7.73 -42.96 -11.84
N ALA A 12 -8.38 -43.24 -10.70
CA ALA A 12 -9.11 -42.22 -9.94
C ALA A 12 -8.20 -41.32 -9.08
N ALA A 13 -6.96 -41.74 -8.82
CA ALA A 13 -6.00 -41.00 -8.00
C ALA A 13 -5.22 -39.93 -8.80
N GLU A 14 -5.01 -40.15 -10.10
CA GLU A 14 -4.33 -39.20 -11.00
C GLU A 14 -4.99 -37.81 -11.09
N PRO A 15 -6.32 -37.66 -11.26
CA PRO A 15 -6.95 -36.34 -11.33
C PRO A 15 -6.98 -35.60 -9.98
N GLU A 16 -6.99 -36.34 -8.85
CA GLU A 16 -6.89 -35.73 -7.52
C GLU A 16 -5.47 -35.24 -7.24
N LEU A 17 -4.46 -36.07 -7.52
CA LEU A 17 -3.05 -35.70 -7.35
C LEU A 17 -2.67 -34.48 -8.20
N ALA A 18 -3.16 -34.42 -9.45
CA ALA A 18 -2.99 -33.25 -10.31
C ALA A 18 -3.66 -31.99 -9.74
N ALA A 19 -4.83 -32.11 -9.12
CA ALA A 19 -5.51 -30.97 -8.49
C ALA A 19 -4.74 -30.45 -7.26
N PHE A 20 -4.16 -31.34 -6.46
CA PHE A 20 -3.27 -31.00 -5.33
C PHE A 20 -2.03 -30.24 -5.81
N GLU A 21 -1.33 -30.76 -6.81
CA GLU A 21 -0.10 -30.14 -7.33
C GLU A 21 -0.35 -28.76 -7.93
N LYS A 22 -1.44 -28.61 -8.71
CA LYS A 22 -1.86 -27.32 -9.26
C LYS A 22 -2.18 -26.31 -8.17
N LEU A 23 -2.93 -26.72 -7.14
CA LEU A 23 -3.29 -25.83 -6.04
C LEU A 23 -2.07 -25.41 -5.23
N ASN A 24 -1.15 -26.35 -4.97
CA ASN A 24 0.13 -26.04 -4.31
C ASN A 24 0.97 -25.04 -5.13
N LEU A 25 1.04 -25.22 -6.45
CA LEU A 25 1.73 -24.29 -7.36
C LEU A 25 1.11 -22.89 -7.30
N VAL A 26 -0.21 -22.77 -7.40
CA VAL A 26 -0.93 -21.49 -7.40
C VAL A 26 -0.75 -20.77 -6.08
N LEU A 27 -0.96 -21.46 -4.96
CA LEU A 27 -0.80 -20.88 -3.64
C LEU A 27 0.66 -20.55 -3.32
N GLY A 28 1.60 -21.39 -3.78
CA GLY A 28 3.03 -21.15 -3.65
C GLY A 28 3.50 -19.92 -4.43
N ARG A 29 2.93 -19.66 -5.61
CA ARG A 29 3.14 -18.41 -6.36
C ARG A 29 2.49 -17.22 -5.65
N HIS A 30 1.24 -17.37 -5.22
CA HIS A 30 0.49 -16.30 -4.55
C HIS A 30 1.17 -15.86 -3.24
N TYR A 31 1.78 -16.81 -2.50
CA TYR A 31 2.58 -16.50 -1.29
C TYR A 31 3.70 -15.49 -1.57
N PHE A 32 4.35 -15.59 -2.74
CA PHE A 32 5.43 -14.70 -3.17
C PHE A 32 4.97 -13.49 -4.00
N ASP A 33 3.68 -13.36 -4.27
CA ASP A 33 3.12 -12.19 -4.96
C ASP A 33 3.04 -10.99 -4.02
N VAL A 34 4.21 -10.42 -3.72
CA VAL A 34 4.35 -9.24 -2.88
C VAL A 34 3.70 -8.00 -3.49
N GLN A 35 3.55 -7.95 -4.82
CA GLN A 35 2.87 -6.84 -5.48
C GLN A 35 1.40 -6.82 -5.11
N GLN A 36 0.72 -7.95 -5.28
CA GLN A 36 -0.69 -8.09 -4.94
C GLN A 36 -0.88 -7.94 -3.43
N ARG A 37 -0.04 -8.62 -2.63
CA ARG A 37 -0.14 -8.63 -1.16
C ARG A 37 0.03 -7.24 -0.53
N LEU A 38 0.99 -6.46 -1.00
CA LEU A 38 1.23 -5.10 -0.51
C LEU A 38 0.47 -4.04 -1.31
N SER A 39 -0.27 -4.44 -2.34
CA SER A 39 -1.07 -3.56 -3.22
C SER A 39 -0.26 -2.34 -3.68
N LEU A 40 0.97 -2.60 -4.17
CA LEU A 40 1.93 -1.56 -4.52
C LEU A 40 1.48 -0.80 -5.77
N ASP A 41 1.22 0.50 -5.64
CA ASP A 41 0.80 1.39 -6.73
C ASP A 41 1.96 1.79 -7.65
N LEU A 42 3.19 1.75 -7.12
CA LEU A 42 4.39 2.19 -7.81
C LEU A 42 5.05 1.05 -8.59
N PRO A 43 5.83 1.35 -9.63
CA PRO A 43 6.64 0.34 -10.29
C PRO A 43 7.50 -0.38 -9.24
N LEU A 44 7.29 -1.70 -9.15
CA LEU A 44 8.02 -2.55 -8.22
C LEU A 44 9.53 -2.25 -8.27
N PRO A 45 10.22 -2.18 -7.12
CA PRO A 45 11.67 -2.14 -7.11
C PRO A 45 12.20 -3.26 -8.00
N PHE A 46 13.20 -2.97 -8.83
CA PHE A 46 13.79 -3.98 -9.74
C PHE A 46 14.13 -5.29 -9.00
N CYS A 47 14.55 -5.17 -7.74
CA CYS A 47 14.88 -6.27 -6.85
C CYS A 47 13.73 -7.25 -6.56
N VAL A 48 12.47 -6.79 -6.60
CA VAL A 48 11.29 -7.65 -6.41
C VAL A 48 11.08 -8.55 -7.63
N ARG A 49 11.40 -8.04 -8.83
CA ARG A 49 11.27 -8.79 -10.09
C ARG A 49 12.45 -9.72 -10.36
N ASN A 50 13.59 -9.47 -9.73
CA ASN A 50 14.79 -10.28 -9.89
C ASN A 50 15.50 -10.54 -8.55
N VAL A 51 14.92 -11.46 -7.78
CA VAL A 51 15.41 -11.83 -6.45
C VAL A 51 16.82 -12.41 -6.52
N SER A 52 17.16 -13.13 -7.60
CA SER A 52 18.50 -13.71 -7.78
C SER A 52 19.59 -12.64 -7.92
N VAL A 53 19.37 -11.61 -8.73
CA VAL A 53 20.28 -10.46 -8.88
C VAL A 53 20.34 -9.67 -7.58
N CYS A 54 19.20 -9.47 -6.91
CA CYS A 54 19.17 -8.82 -5.60
C CYS A 54 20.01 -9.57 -4.57
N ALA A 55 19.91 -10.90 -4.50
CA ALA A 55 20.67 -11.72 -3.57
C ALA A 55 22.19 -11.63 -3.80
N THR A 56 22.63 -11.61 -5.06
CA THR A 56 24.06 -11.54 -5.40
C THR A 56 24.65 -10.14 -5.22
N THR A 57 23.88 -9.09 -5.52
CA THR A 57 24.38 -7.69 -5.56
C THR A 57 24.11 -6.90 -4.28
N HIS A 58 22.95 -7.08 -3.64
CA HIS A 58 22.48 -6.25 -2.53
C HIS A 58 22.47 -6.96 -1.18
N VAL A 59 22.44 -8.30 -1.14
CA VAL A 59 22.35 -9.07 0.12
C VAL A 59 23.70 -9.56 0.60
N ARG A 60 24.57 -9.95 -0.33
CA ARG A 60 25.82 -10.61 0.01
C ARG A 60 26.77 -9.62 0.68
N LYS A 61 27.22 -9.91 1.90
CA LYS A 61 28.21 -9.09 2.65
C LYS A 61 29.54 -8.89 1.90
N SER A 62 29.87 -9.79 0.98
CA SER A 62 31.04 -9.69 0.11
C SER A 62 30.80 -8.86 -1.16
N GLY A 63 29.60 -8.28 -1.33
CA GLY A 63 29.28 -7.39 -2.44
C GLY A 63 29.99 -6.04 -2.32
N ILE A 64 29.96 -5.28 -3.41
CA ILE A 64 30.52 -3.92 -3.44
C ILE A 64 29.70 -3.04 -2.50
N ARG A 65 30.36 -2.44 -1.52
CA ARG A 65 29.72 -1.49 -0.61
C ARG A 65 29.25 -0.26 -1.37
N THR A 66 28.10 0.25 -0.98
CA THR A 66 27.53 1.48 -1.48
C THR A 66 28.43 2.64 -1.09
N ARG A 67 28.71 3.53 -2.05
CA ARG A 67 29.42 4.78 -1.75
C ARG A 67 28.45 5.69 -0.99
N ILE A 68 28.93 6.30 0.08
CA ILE A 68 28.15 7.22 0.92
C ILE A 68 28.83 8.58 0.86
N VAL A 69 28.04 9.66 0.85
CA VAL A 69 28.56 11.02 0.99
C VAL A 69 29.44 11.11 2.24
N GLY A 70 30.63 11.72 2.11
CA GLY A 70 31.56 11.87 3.23
C GLY A 70 31.03 12.84 4.28
N SER A 71 31.30 12.56 5.57
CA SER A 71 30.78 13.34 6.72
C SER A 71 31.04 14.85 6.62
N MET A 72 32.21 15.28 6.10
CA MET A 72 32.48 16.71 5.89
C MET A 72 31.56 17.34 4.85
N CYS A 73 31.27 16.62 3.75
CA CYS A 73 30.35 17.11 2.72
C CYS A 73 28.91 17.14 3.25
N GLU A 74 28.53 16.14 4.05
CA GLU A 74 27.23 16.08 4.70
C GLU A 74 27.01 17.28 5.64
N GLU A 75 27.96 17.59 6.53
CA GLU A 75 27.85 18.76 7.42
C GLU A 75 27.78 20.07 6.62
N ASN A 76 28.68 20.25 5.64
CA ASN A 76 28.69 21.46 4.81
C ASN A 76 27.37 21.63 4.03
N THR A 77 26.76 20.54 3.58
CA THR A 77 25.48 20.60 2.86
C THR A 77 24.35 20.97 3.82
N ARG A 78 24.37 20.45 5.06
CA ARG A 78 23.38 20.82 6.08
C ARG A 78 23.48 22.31 6.46
N GLU A 79 24.68 22.85 6.51
CA GLU A 79 24.89 24.29 6.71
C GLU A 79 24.25 25.15 5.60
N GLN A 80 24.10 24.66 4.36
CA GLN A 80 23.42 25.42 3.30
C GLN A 80 21.97 25.75 3.64
N ILE A 81 21.27 24.86 4.37
CA ILE A 81 19.91 25.14 4.86
C ILE A 81 19.95 26.29 5.89
N ARG A 82 20.93 26.26 6.82
CA ARG A 82 21.13 27.30 7.85
C ARG A 82 21.56 28.64 7.25
N GLU A 83 22.29 28.61 6.14
CA GLU A 83 22.72 29.77 5.34
C GLU A 83 21.65 30.28 4.37
N GLN A 84 20.42 29.75 4.40
CA GLN A 84 19.31 30.16 3.53
C GLN A 84 19.58 29.92 2.03
N ARG A 85 20.28 28.83 1.70
CA ARG A 85 20.55 28.36 0.34
C ARG A 85 19.97 26.95 0.11
N PRO A 86 18.65 26.75 0.30
CA PRO A 86 18.04 25.43 0.21
C PRO A 86 18.03 24.89 -1.24
N ASP A 87 18.09 25.75 -2.25
CA ASP A 87 18.30 25.39 -3.66
C ASP A 87 19.64 24.68 -3.89
N GLN A 88 20.71 25.15 -3.24
CA GLN A 88 22.04 24.52 -3.31
C GLN A 88 22.06 23.16 -2.62
N PHE A 89 21.32 23.03 -1.51
CA PHE A 89 21.11 21.75 -0.84
C PHE A 89 20.48 20.73 -1.81
N VAL A 90 19.38 21.11 -2.48
CA VAL A 90 18.71 20.26 -3.48
C VAL A 90 19.65 19.91 -4.63
N TYR A 91 20.38 20.89 -5.17
CA TYR A 91 21.36 20.66 -6.24
C TYR A 91 22.43 19.65 -5.82
N PHE A 92 22.93 19.76 -4.58
CA PHE A 92 23.91 18.82 -4.05
C PHE A 92 23.34 17.39 -3.97
N LEU A 93 22.10 17.23 -3.49
CA LEU A 93 21.46 15.91 -3.42
C LEU A 93 21.42 15.26 -4.81
N PHE A 94 20.96 15.98 -5.84
CA PHE A 94 20.96 15.46 -7.21
C PHE A 94 22.37 15.13 -7.72
N HIS A 95 23.37 15.94 -7.38
CA HIS A 95 24.76 15.70 -7.76
C HIS A 95 25.35 14.45 -7.07
N ALA A 96 25.06 14.23 -5.78
CA ALA A 96 25.43 13.01 -5.06
C ALA A 96 24.76 11.78 -5.69
N LEU A 97 23.45 11.87 -5.95
CA LEU A 97 22.72 10.79 -6.62
C LEU A 97 23.34 10.51 -7.99
N ARG A 98 23.59 11.50 -8.86
CA ARG A 98 24.24 11.30 -10.16
C ARG A 98 25.58 10.55 -10.06
N ARG A 99 26.38 10.83 -9.02
CA ARG A 99 27.66 10.15 -8.72
C ARG A 99 27.52 8.72 -8.18
N GLN A 100 26.31 8.18 -8.08
CA GLN A 100 26.04 6.89 -7.43
C GLN A 100 26.45 6.89 -5.94
N GLU A 101 26.29 8.02 -5.25
CA GLU A 101 26.52 8.14 -3.81
C GLU A 101 25.20 8.20 -3.05
N PHE A 102 25.05 7.38 -2.03
CA PHE A 102 23.95 7.44 -1.08
C PHE A 102 24.13 8.68 -0.18
N ILE A 103 23.06 9.46 -0.03
CA ILE A 103 23.12 10.77 0.64
C ILE A 103 23.35 10.69 2.15
N GLY A 104 23.12 9.54 2.78
CA GLY A 104 23.24 9.38 4.22
C GLY A 104 21.93 9.69 4.95
N SER A 105 21.82 9.23 6.20
CA SER A 105 20.62 9.43 7.02
C SER A 105 20.43 10.90 7.39
N ASN A 106 21.48 11.65 7.74
CA ASN A 106 21.28 13.02 8.22
C ASN A 106 20.83 13.96 7.09
N LEU A 107 21.37 13.83 5.87
CA LEU A 107 20.87 14.60 4.72
C LEU A 107 19.44 14.19 4.33
N PHE A 108 19.09 12.91 4.46
CA PHE A 108 17.73 12.46 4.20
C PHE A 108 16.74 13.09 5.19
N VAL A 109 17.04 13.04 6.49
CA VAL A 109 16.22 13.65 7.54
C VAL A 109 16.14 15.17 7.40
N ALA A 110 17.25 15.84 7.10
CA ALA A 110 17.27 17.28 6.82
C ALA A 110 16.40 17.64 5.61
N GLY A 111 16.36 16.79 4.58
CA GLY A 111 15.46 16.98 3.43
C GLY A 111 13.99 16.83 3.82
N LEU A 112 13.63 15.85 4.66
CA LEU A 112 12.26 15.71 5.16
C LEU A 112 11.83 16.92 5.99
N GLU A 113 12.72 17.41 6.85
CA GLU A 113 12.49 18.61 7.66
C GLU A 113 12.36 19.87 6.78
N LEU A 114 13.18 19.99 5.73
CA LEU A 114 13.10 21.08 4.76
C LEU A 114 11.74 21.10 4.06
N ILE A 115 11.21 19.94 3.63
CA ILE A 115 9.86 19.83 3.04
C ILE A 115 8.81 20.40 4.01
N LEU A 116 8.91 20.07 5.31
CA LEU A 116 7.96 20.55 6.31
C LEU A 116 8.10 22.05 6.58
N THR A 117 9.30 22.62 6.53
CA THR A 117 9.56 23.94 7.12
C THR A 117 9.83 25.07 6.13
N ILE A 118 10.20 24.76 4.88
CA ILE A 118 10.57 25.77 3.87
C ILE A 118 9.44 26.78 3.65
N ASP A 119 9.75 28.08 3.67
CA ASP A 119 8.78 29.13 3.40
C ASP A 119 9.29 30.03 2.27
N GLU A 120 8.39 30.79 1.64
CA GLU A 120 8.78 31.71 0.58
C GLU A 120 9.80 32.72 1.12
N PRO A 121 10.89 32.97 0.38
CA PRO A 121 11.91 33.91 0.82
C PRO A 121 11.30 35.31 0.91
N PRO A 122 11.60 36.06 1.99
CA PRO A 122 11.15 37.43 2.09
C PRO A 122 11.75 38.27 0.94
N PRO A 123 11.02 39.24 0.36
CA PRO A 123 11.50 40.03 -0.77
C PRO A 123 12.85 40.71 -0.53
N GLU A 124 13.16 41.02 0.74
CA GLU A 124 14.40 41.63 1.17
C GLU A 124 15.63 40.72 1.02
N LEU A 125 15.44 39.39 0.99
CA LEU A 125 16.53 38.42 0.86
C LEU A 125 17.07 38.36 -0.59
N GLN A 126 16.31 38.83 -1.58
CA GLN A 126 16.64 38.72 -3.01
C GLN A 126 17.08 37.30 -3.40
N ALA A 127 16.37 36.30 -2.87
CA ALA A 127 16.68 34.91 -3.15
C ALA A 127 16.26 34.52 -4.58
N ASP A 128 17.12 33.79 -5.28
CA ASP A 128 16.89 33.31 -6.64
C ASP A 128 16.14 31.94 -6.68
N TYR A 129 15.34 31.62 -5.65
CA TYR A 129 14.58 30.37 -5.57
C TYR A 129 13.13 30.61 -5.13
N ALA A 130 12.22 29.73 -5.55
CA ALA A 130 10.85 29.66 -5.01
C ALA A 130 10.72 28.48 -4.03
N ALA A 131 9.97 28.65 -2.94
CA ALA A 131 9.80 27.57 -1.94
C ALA A 131 9.16 26.32 -2.55
N SER A 132 8.21 26.50 -3.46
CA SER A 132 7.58 25.39 -4.21
C SER A 132 8.56 24.56 -5.04
N GLU A 133 9.55 25.19 -5.69
CA GLU A 133 10.58 24.51 -6.48
C GLU A 133 11.53 23.72 -5.58
N VAL A 134 11.96 24.31 -4.46
CA VAL A 134 12.80 23.65 -3.45
C VAL A 134 12.08 22.45 -2.85
N LEU A 135 10.81 22.62 -2.48
CA LEU A 135 9.97 21.57 -1.91
C LEU A 135 9.84 20.39 -2.88
N LEU A 136 9.46 20.63 -4.14
CA LEU A 136 9.31 19.58 -5.14
C LEU A 136 10.67 18.92 -5.47
N GLY A 137 11.72 19.72 -5.64
CA GLY A 137 13.07 19.23 -5.91
C GLY A 137 13.63 18.36 -4.78
N THR A 138 13.34 18.73 -3.52
CA THR A 138 13.74 17.93 -2.34
C THR A 138 12.98 16.61 -2.33
N TYR A 139 11.65 16.65 -2.50
CA TYR A 139 10.82 15.45 -2.56
C TYR A 139 11.32 14.48 -3.65
N GLU A 140 11.53 14.97 -4.87
CA GLU A 140 12.03 14.16 -5.98
C GLU A 140 13.43 13.59 -5.72
N ALA A 141 14.32 14.35 -5.08
CA ALA A 141 15.66 13.88 -4.76
C ALA A 141 15.62 12.73 -3.74
N LEU A 142 14.82 12.87 -2.67
CA LEU A 142 14.66 11.82 -1.67
C LEU A 142 13.97 10.57 -2.27
N GLU A 143 12.97 10.76 -3.12
CA GLU A 143 12.32 9.68 -3.82
C GLU A 143 13.30 8.89 -4.71
N LYS A 144 14.06 9.59 -5.57
CA LYS A 144 15.09 8.98 -6.43
C LYS A 144 16.20 8.31 -5.61
N CYS A 145 16.48 8.81 -4.41
CA CYS A 145 17.41 8.16 -3.49
C CYS A 145 16.91 6.77 -3.10
N LEU A 146 15.64 6.63 -2.71
CA LEU A 146 15.06 5.33 -2.36
C LEU A 146 15.09 4.36 -3.53
N ASP A 147 14.74 4.82 -4.73
CA ASP A 147 14.71 3.97 -5.93
C ASP A 147 16.11 3.46 -6.33
N ARG A 148 17.13 4.32 -6.22
CA ARG A 148 18.52 4.00 -6.59
C ARG A 148 19.24 3.19 -5.52
N PHE A 149 18.89 3.39 -4.26
CA PHE A 149 19.55 2.76 -3.11
C PHE A 149 18.56 1.98 -2.25
N PRO A 150 17.85 0.97 -2.79
CA PRO A 150 16.74 0.33 -2.08
C PRO A 150 17.15 -0.25 -0.71
N PRO A 151 16.25 -0.25 0.30
CA PRO A 151 16.52 -0.74 1.66
C PRO A 151 16.93 -2.21 1.74
N CYS A 152 16.74 -2.94 0.64
CA CYS A 152 17.20 -4.29 0.48
C CYS A 152 18.75 -4.43 0.49
N ARG A 153 19.50 -3.34 0.34
CA ARG A 153 20.97 -3.31 0.45
C ARG A 153 21.40 -3.50 1.91
N TRP A 154 22.17 -4.57 2.16
CA TRP A 154 22.54 -4.98 3.52
C TRP A 154 23.35 -3.92 4.27
N ASP A 155 24.18 -3.17 3.56
CA ASP A 155 25.08 -2.13 4.07
C ASP A 155 24.38 -0.81 4.37
N LEU A 156 23.20 -0.58 3.78
CA LEU A 156 22.38 0.61 4.03
C LEU A 156 21.32 0.41 5.11
N ARG A 157 21.10 -0.83 5.57
CA ARG A 157 20.11 -1.13 6.62
C ARG A 157 20.28 -0.26 7.89
N PRO A 158 21.50 0.00 8.41
CA PRO A 158 21.68 0.92 9.54
C PRO A 158 21.21 2.34 9.22
N ALA A 159 21.56 2.88 8.04
CA ALA A 159 21.15 4.23 7.66
C ALA A 159 19.62 4.36 7.54
N TYR A 160 18.93 3.36 6.99
CA TYR A 160 17.46 3.36 6.93
C TYR A 160 16.79 3.21 8.29
N HIS A 161 17.41 2.45 9.20
CA HIS A 161 16.99 2.43 10.59
C HIS A 161 17.13 3.84 11.21
N ASP A 162 18.26 4.52 11.01
CA ASP A 162 18.50 5.86 11.53
C ASP A 162 17.55 6.92 10.94
N ILE A 163 17.07 6.73 9.70
CA ILE A 163 16.02 7.57 9.10
C ILE A 163 14.69 7.34 9.81
N ILE A 164 14.20 6.10 9.90
CA ILE A 164 12.88 5.79 10.47
C ILE A 164 12.80 6.18 11.96
N PHE A 165 13.86 5.89 12.71
CA PHE A 165 13.98 6.17 14.13
C PHE A 165 14.68 7.51 14.42
N GLY A 166 14.88 8.33 13.40
CA GLY A 166 15.41 9.68 13.52
C GLY A 166 14.40 10.64 14.16
N HIS A 167 14.81 11.90 14.27
CA HIS A 167 14.01 12.97 14.88
C HIS A 167 14.15 14.24 14.05
N PHE A 168 13.17 15.14 14.20
CA PHE A 168 13.27 16.48 13.64
C PHE A 168 14.12 17.34 14.56
N ASP A 169 15.11 18.03 14.00
CA ASP A 169 16.06 18.89 14.69
C ASP A 169 15.52 20.34 14.81
N ALA A 170 14.59 20.75 13.93
CA ALA A 170 14.07 22.11 13.92
C ALA A 170 13.30 22.46 15.23
N PRO A 171 13.49 23.68 15.79
CA PRO A 171 12.88 24.08 17.06
C PRO A 171 11.34 24.02 17.09
N CYS A 172 10.69 24.22 15.93
CA CYS A 172 9.23 24.14 15.80
C CYS A 172 8.66 22.75 16.12
N PHE A 173 9.48 21.70 16.08
CA PHE A 173 9.10 20.33 16.45
C PHE A 173 9.45 19.94 17.88
N SER A 174 9.77 20.90 18.75
CA SER A 174 10.07 20.64 20.17
C SER A 174 8.96 19.92 20.96
N LYS A 175 7.72 19.91 20.45
CA LYS A 175 6.59 19.16 21.02
C LYS A 175 6.60 17.67 20.65
N CYS A 176 7.33 17.27 19.60
CA CYS A 176 7.47 15.88 19.18
C CYS A 176 8.44 15.14 20.11
N ASP A 177 8.17 13.85 20.37
CA ASP A 177 9.09 13.03 21.16
C ASP A 177 10.20 12.47 20.26
N PRO A 178 11.48 12.82 20.46
CA PRO A 178 12.58 12.30 19.65
C PRO A 178 12.69 10.77 19.67
N LYS A 179 12.18 10.10 20.71
CA LYS A 179 12.28 8.65 20.87
C LYS A 179 11.28 7.85 20.02
N GLU A 180 10.21 8.51 19.56
CA GLU A 180 9.12 7.85 18.82
C GLU A 180 9.44 7.65 17.34
N GLY A 181 10.42 8.38 16.79
CA GLY A 181 10.81 8.31 15.37
C GLY A 181 9.97 9.19 14.45
N LEU A 182 10.44 9.39 13.22
CA LEU A 182 9.85 10.34 12.27
C LEU A 182 8.42 9.98 11.86
N LEU A 183 8.12 8.70 11.60
CA LEU A 183 6.77 8.30 11.16
C LEU A 183 5.72 8.60 12.23
N LYS A 184 5.99 8.23 13.48
CA LYS A 184 5.05 8.44 14.59
C LYS A 184 4.87 9.93 14.89
N ASN A 185 5.95 10.70 14.86
CA ASN A 185 5.86 12.15 15.04
C ASN A 185 5.09 12.84 13.91
N THR A 186 5.28 12.41 12.66
CA THR A 186 4.50 12.91 11.51
C THR A 186 3.01 12.60 11.67
N LEU A 187 2.66 11.38 12.08
CA LEU A 187 1.27 11.00 12.35
C LEU A 187 0.67 11.74 13.56
N TYR A 188 1.47 12.01 14.59
CA TYR A 188 1.06 12.82 15.73
C TYR A 188 0.70 14.26 15.30
N LEU A 189 1.54 14.88 14.46
CA LEU A 189 1.26 16.21 13.90
C LEU A 189 -0.01 16.18 13.03
N LEU A 190 -0.18 15.13 12.21
CA LEU A 190 -1.37 14.95 11.38
C LEU A 190 -2.65 14.81 12.24
N GLU A 191 -2.62 13.96 13.27
CA GLU A 191 -3.71 13.79 14.23
C GLU A 191 -4.05 15.12 14.90
N HIS A 192 -3.04 15.87 15.33
CA HIS A 192 -3.23 17.18 15.93
C HIS A 192 -3.95 18.16 14.98
N LEU A 193 -3.57 18.22 13.71
CA LEU A 193 -4.21 19.10 12.71
C LEU A 193 -5.62 18.64 12.33
N ILE A 194 -5.91 17.34 12.34
CA ILE A 194 -7.26 16.81 12.09
C ILE A 194 -8.21 17.26 13.21
N GLU A 195 -7.74 17.21 14.45
CA GLU A 195 -8.56 17.45 15.64
C GLU A 195 -8.73 18.92 16.01
N ASN A 196 -7.78 19.77 15.64
CA ASN A 196 -7.74 21.17 16.08
C ASN A 196 -7.86 22.12 14.88
N ASP A 197 -8.66 23.16 15.05
CA ASP A 197 -8.69 24.30 14.14
C ASP A 197 -7.56 25.26 14.53
N ASP A 198 -6.89 25.82 13.53
CA ASP A 198 -5.78 26.77 13.71
C ASP A 198 -6.26 28.18 14.07
N GLN A 199 -7.51 28.35 14.50
CA GLN A 199 -7.94 29.67 14.92
C GLN A 199 -7.01 30.14 16.05
N PRO A 200 -6.26 31.24 15.83
CA PRO A 200 -5.38 31.76 16.86
C PRO A 200 -6.26 32.03 18.06
N ASN A 201 -5.88 31.46 19.20
CA ASN A 201 -6.51 31.70 20.50
C ASN A 201 -6.87 33.19 20.64
N ARG A 202 -8.14 33.55 20.40
CA ARG A 202 -8.73 34.85 20.76
C ARG A 202 -8.71 35.12 22.28
N ALA A 203 -8.07 34.23 23.05
CA ALA A 203 -7.93 34.30 24.49
C ALA A 203 -6.67 35.05 24.99
N ILE A 204 -5.75 35.49 24.12
CA ILE A 204 -4.51 36.19 24.55
C ILE A 204 -4.59 37.73 24.41
N GLU A 205 -5.66 38.30 23.85
CA GLU A 205 -5.80 39.77 23.68
C GLU A 205 -6.40 40.52 24.88
N ARG A 206 -6.48 39.93 26.08
CA ARG A 206 -7.06 40.61 27.26
C ARG A 206 -6.13 40.94 28.42
N THR A 207 -4.83 40.69 28.32
CA THR A 207 -3.91 41.02 29.42
C THR A 207 -2.54 41.50 28.93
N THR A 208 -2.49 42.68 28.30
CA THR A 208 -1.30 43.56 28.30
C THR A 208 -1.66 44.99 27.88
N ARG A 209 -2.63 45.62 28.58
CA ARG A 209 -2.65 47.10 28.67
C ARG A 209 -1.68 47.50 29.77
N ALA A 210 -0.46 47.88 29.38
CA ALA A 210 0.40 48.93 29.98
C ALA A 210 1.90 48.62 29.84
N ARG A 211 2.54 49.16 28.80
CA ARG A 211 3.78 49.95 28.91
C ARG A 211 4.19 50.44 27.52
N LYS A 212 4.09 51.75 27.31
CA LYS A 212 4.79 52.45 26.22
C LYS A 212 6.31 52.31 26.44
N PRO A 213 7.12 51.94 25.44
CA PRO A 213 8.52 52.32 25.40
C PRO A 213 8.64 53.65 24.66
N ASN A 214 9.36 54.58 25.28
CA ASN A 214 9.77 55.83 24.66
C ASN A 214 10.58 55.57 23.39
N ALA A 215 10.31 56.39 22.38
CA ALA A 215 11.18 56.60 21.25
C ALA A 215 12.50 57.19 21.74
N ASP A 216 13.60 56.49 21.49
CA ASP A 216 14.89 57.12 21.27
C ASP A 216 15.61 56.41 20.13
N SER A 217 15.97 57.25 19.17
CA SER A 217 16.56 56.94 17.88
C SER A 217 17.96 56.33 18.03
N ASN A 218 18.14 55.09 17.59
CA ASN A 218 19.45 54.59 17.19
C ASN A 218 19.36 53.89 15.83
N SER A 219 19.60 54.68 14.78
CA SER A 219 19.61 54.37 13.34
C SER A 219 20.75 53.43 12.91
N SER A 220 21.15 52.47 13.76
CA SER A 220 22.28 51.57 13.52
C SER A 220 22.05 50.12 13.97
N SER A 221 20.86 49.77 14.50
CA SER A 221 20.57 48.38 14.90
C SER A 221 20.12 47.47 13.75
N TRP A 222 19.84 48.00 12.57
CA TRP A 222 19.30 47.25 11.42
C TRP A 222 20.38 46.41 10.71
N ARG A 223 21.67 46.70 10.97
CA ARG A 223 22.81 45.98 10.36
C ARG A 223 23.34 44.81 11.21
N ILE A 224 22.86 44.63 12.44
CA ILE A 224 23.45 43.66 13.39
C ILE A 224 22.43 42.62 13.89
N GLY A 225 21.12 42.86 13.75
CA GLY A 225 20.07 41.87 14.01
C GLY A 225 19.49 41.34 12.71
N GLY A 226 20.23 40.49 12.00
CA GLY A 226 19.77 39.90 10.74
C GLY A 226 18.43 39.20 10.92
N HIS A 227 17.44 39.57 10.11
CA HIS A 227 16.26 38.76 9.88
C HIS A 227 16.72 37.43 9.26
N ARG A 228 17.16 36.50 10.11
CA ARG A 228 17.27 35.11 9.70
C ARG A 228 15.83 34.66 9.44
N GLN A 229 15.46 34.52 8.17
CA GLN A 229 14.31 33.71 7.78
C GLN A 229 14.37 32.42 8.60
N SER A 230 13.33 32.19 9.39
CA SER A 230 13.19 31.02 10.23
C SER A 230 12.21 30.11 9.53
N TYR A 231 12.71 29.02 8.95
CA TYR A 231 11.85 27.95 8.44
C TYR A 231 11.07 27.35 9.61
N ASP A 232 9.75 27.53 9.61
CA ASP A 232 8.90 27.21 10.75
C ASP A 232 7.58 26.62 10.26
N PHE A 233 7.40 25.33 10.57
CA PHE A 233 6.20 24.59 10.20
C PHE A 233 4.92 25.26 10.75
N GLU A 234 4.96 25.82 11.95
CA GLU A 234 3.76 26.39 12.60
C GLU A 234 3.30 27.71 11.95
N GLN A 235 4.14 28.35 11.12
CA GLN A 235 3.81 29.57 10.39
C GLN A 235 3.10 29.29 9.06
N LEU A 236 3.15 28.04 8.58
CA LEU A 236 2.53 27.65 7.32
C LEU A 236 1.00 27.55 7.44
N PRO A 237 0.26 27.90 6.38
CA PRO A 237 -1.19 27.68 6.32
C PRO A 237 -1.55 26.21 6.59
N ARG A 238 -2.68 25.97 7.28
CA ARG A 238 -3.16 24.61 7.66
C ARG A 238 -3.16 23.63 6.49
N GLU A 239 -3.68 24.07 5.33
CA GLU A 239 -3.74 23.25 4.12
C GLU A 239 -2.35 22.84 3.63
N GLU A 240 -1.40 23.77 3.65
CA GLU A 240 -0.03 23.54 3.23
C GLU A 240 0.69 22.58 4.19
N ARG A 241 0.41 22.70 5.49
CA ARG A 241 0.90 21.74 6.50
C ARG A 241 0.41 20.33 6.24
N PHE A 242 -0.86 20.14 5.89
CA PHE A 242 -1.38 18.83 5.51
C PHE A 242 -0.65 18.26 4.29
N LYS A 243 -0.56 19.04 3.20
CA LYS A 243 0.12 18.60 1.98
C LYS A 243 1.54 18.14 2.26
N ARG A 244 2.31 18.94 3.02
CA ARG A 244 3.70 18.63 3.36
C ARG A 244 3.85 17.42 4.28
N LEU A 245 2.96 17.26 5.27
CA LEU A 245 2.93 16.07 6.11
C LEU A 245 2.64 14.81 5.29
N PHE A 246 1.69 14.87 4.34
CA PHE A 246 1.39 13.74 3.47
C PHE A 246 2.55 13.42 2.51
N MET A 247 3.27 14.43 2.00
CA MET A 247 4.49 14.20 1.20
C MET A 247 5.60 13.50 1.99
N VAL A 248 5.87 13.94 3.22
CA VAL A 248 6.85 13.28 4.11
C VAL A 248 6.38 11.87 4.45
N LEU A 249 5.09 11.70 4.78
CA LEU A 249 4.53 10.40 5.10
C LEU A 249 4.61 9.45 3.90
N GLU A 250 4.38 9.92 2.68
CA GLU A 250 4.50 9.14 1.47
C GLU A 250 5.93 8.60 1.26
N LEU A 251 6.96 9.42 1.46
CA LEU A 251 8.36 8.98 1.36
C LEU A 251 8.68 7.91 2.42
N LEU A 252 8.22 8.11 3.66
CA LEU A 252 8.43 7.15 4.75
C LEU A 252 7.67 5.83 4.48
N VAL A 253 6.44 5.90 3.99
CA VAL A 253 5.64 4.72 3.63
C VAL A 253 6.27 3.97 2.46
N LYS A 254 6.75 4.67 1.43
CA LYS A 254 7.49 4.07 0.30
C LYS A 254 8.72 3.31 0.79
N LEU A 255 9.51 3.90 1.70
CA LEU A 255 10.65 3.22 2.31
C LEU A 255 10.23 1.93 3.04
N LEU A 256 9.16 1.97 3.84
CA LEU A 256 8.65 0.81 4.57
C LEU A 256 8.06 -0.28 3.65
N GLU A 257 7.39 0.11 2.56
CA GLU A 257 6.92 -0.79 1.50
C GLU A 257 8.08 -1.55 0.85
N MET A 258 9.13 -0.83 0.45
CA MET A 258 10.29 -1.43 -0.18
C MET A 258 11.04 -2.39 0.76
N ASP A 259 11.17 -2.05 2.04
CA ASP A 259 11.78 -2.92 3.05
C ASP A 259 10.95 -4.17 3.30
N LEU A 260 9.63 -4.03 3.55
CA LEU A 260 8.75 -5.16 3.82
C LEU A 260 8.64 -6.11 2.61
N ALA A 261 8.48 -5.57 1.40
CA ALA A 261 8.42 -6.37 0.17
C ALA A 261 9.65 -7.28 0.04
N MET A 262 10.84 -6.70 0.22
CA MET A 262 12.09 -7.45 0.11
C MET A 262 12.32 -8.38 1.31
N TRP A 263 11.81 -8.02 2.49
CA TRP A 263 11.84 -8.89 3.66
C TRP A 263 11.01 -10.16 3.45
N ILE A 264 9.79 -10.06 2.91
CA ILE A 264 8.91 -11.21 2.63
C ILE A 264 9.60 -12.19 1.68
N LEU A 265 10.19 -11.68 0.58
CA LEU A 265 10.87 -12.52 -0.41
C LEU A 265 12.11 -13.23 0.15
N ARG A 266 12.77 -12.67 1.17
CA ARG A 266 13.99 -13.21 1.77
C ARG A 266 13.74 -14.16 2.94
N ASN A 267 12.56 -14.07 3.57
CA ASN A 267 12.22 -14.84 4.77
C ASN A 267 10.94 -15.68 4.53
N PRO A 268 10.92 -16.56 3.50
CA PRO A 268 9.73 -17.34 3.17
C PRO A 268 9.39 -18.44 4.17
N SER A 269 10.37 -18.88 4.96
CA SER A 269 10.19 -19.84 6.04
C SER A 269 10.49 -19.18 7.39
N LYS A 270 9.96 -19.76 8.47
CA LYS A 270 10.12 -19.25 9.84
C LYS A 270 9.73 -17.76 9.98
N THR A 271 8.75 -17.31 9.20
CA THR A 271 8.34 -15.90 9.09
C THR A 271 8.04 -15.29 10.46
N GLN A 272 7.26 -15.98 11.31
CA GLN A 272 6.97 -15.51 12.67
C GLN A 272 8.24 -15.36 13.52
N GLN A 273 9.15 -16.34 13.48
CA GLN A 273 10.40 -16.29 14.27
C GLN A 273 11.29 -15.12 13.82
N ASN A 274 11.40 -14.90 12.50
CA ASN A 274 12.15 -13.79 11.93
C ASN A 274 11.53 -12.43 12.26
N LEU A 275 10.20 -12.36 12.35
CA LEU A 275 9.47 -11.15 12.74
C LEU A 275 9.69 -10.79 14.21
N CYS A 276 9.80 -11.79 15.10
CA CYS A 276 10.11 -11.61 16.51
C CYS A 276 11.58 -11.26 16.77
N ASN A 277 12.48 -11.53 15.81
CA ASN A 277 13.90 -11.27 15.97
C ASN A 277 14.24 -9.82 15.57
N ARG A 278 14.61 -8.99 16.56
CA ARG A 278 14.89 -7.55 16.38
C ARG A 278 15.96 -7.24 15.34
N SER A 279 16.95 -8.10 15.11
CA SER A 279 17.97 -7.84 14.09
C SER A 279 17.51 -8.18 12.68
N HIS A 280 16.52 -9.06 12.54
CA HIS A 280 16.06 -9.59 11.25
C HIS A 280 14.70 -9.08 10.81
N CYS A 281 13.88 -8.54 11.71
CA CYS A 281 12.52 -8.10 11.37
C CYS A 281 12.54 -6.82 10.50
N PRO A 282 11.50 -6.59 9.69
CA PRO A 282 11.39 -5.42 8.82
C PRO A 282 11.19 -4.16 9.66
N LEU A 283 11.52 -3.00 9.08
CA LEU A 283 11.46 -1.69 9.74
C LEU A 283 10.07 -1.39 10.31
N ILE A 284 9.01 -1.73 9.58
CA ILE A 284 7.63 -1.55 10.05
C ILE A 284 7.36 -2.35 11.34
N ALA A 285 7.91 -3.56 11.47
CA ALA A 285 7.69 -4.37 12.65
C ALA A 285 8.42 -3.80 13.87
N GLN A 286 9.64 -3.30 13.67
CA GLN A 286 10.43 -2.63 14.72
C GLN A 286 9.74 -1.35 15.21
N LEU A 287 9.16 -0.59 14.28
CA LEU A 287 8.49 0.66 14.58
C LEU A 287 7.19 0.44 15.37
N VAL A 288 6.37 -0.51 14.91
CA VAL A 288 5.04 -0.74 15.48
C VAL A 288 5.12 -1.54 16.77
N TRP A 289 5.93 -2.60 16.82
CA TRP A 289 5.98 -3.54 17.96
C TRP A 289 7.31 -3.50 18.71
N ARG A 290 7.89 -2.29 18.88
CA ARG A 290 9.15 -2.11 19.63
C ARG A 290 9.10 -2.77 21.01
N ASP A 291 8.01 -2.52 21.74
CA ASP A 291 7.85 -2.87 23.16
C ASP A 291 6.80 -3.95 23.42
N CYS A 292 6.30 -4.61 22.38
CA CYS A 292 5.30 -5.67 22.49
C CYS A 292 5.51 -6.76 21.44
N ALA A 293 4.78 -7.87 21.56
CA ALA A 293 4.85 -8.95 20.58
C ALA A 293 4.29 -8.51 19.21
N PRO A 294 4.92 -8.89 18.09
CA PRO A 294 4.37 -8.66 16.76
C PRO A 294 2.94 -9.20 16.62
N GLY A 295 2.08 -8.46 15.91
CA GLY A 295 0.67 -8.82 15.69
C GLY A 295 -0.32 -8.25 16.71
N VAL A 296 0.14 -7.72 17.85
CA VAL A 296 -0.73 -7.14 18.89
C VAL A 296 -1.25 -5.75 18.48
N VAL A 297 -2.55 -5.49 18.65
CA VAL A 297 -3.13 -4.15 18.44
C VAL A 297 -2.79 -3.23 19.61
N ASN A 298 -1.79 -2.37 19.44
CA ASN A 298 -1.33 -1.41 20.45
C ASN A 298 -1.91 0.00 20.23
N LEU A 299 -1.48 0.96 21.05
CA LEU A 299 -1.97 2.35 20.98
C LEU A 299 -1.67 3.01 19.63
N PHE A 300 -0.51 2.74 19.04
CA PHE A 300 -0.15 3.28 17.73
C PHE A 300 -1.12 2.81 16.64
N ILE A 301 -1.44 1.51 16.60
CA ILE A 301 -2.39 0.96 15.64
C ILE A 301 -3.80 1.55 15.86
N ARG A 302 -4.22 1.73 17.12
CA ARG A 302 -5.52 2.36 17.43
C ARG A 302 -5.60 3.79 16.91
N LYS A 303 -4.55 4.59 17.13
CA LYS A 303 -4.44 5.97 16.60
C LYS A 303 -4.44 5.99 15.08
N LEU A 304 -3.76 5.04 14.43
CA LEU A 304 -3.81 4.91 12.98
C LEU A 304 -5.22 4.58 12.48
N PHE A 305 -5.95 3.69 13.16
CA PHE A 305 -7.36 3.42 12.83
C PHE A 305 -8.22 4.67 12.98
N GLU A 306 -8.03 5.43 14.06
CA GLU A 306 -8.76 6.68 14.30
C GLU A 306 -8.46 7.71 13.20
N ALA A 307 -7.19 7.91 12.85
CA ALA A 307 -6.79 8.78 11.74
C ALA A 307 -7.42 8.33 10.42
N PHE A 308 -7.31 7.04 10.06
CA PHE A 308 -7.92 6.48 8.86
C PHE A 308 -9.45 6.68 8.84
N VAL A 309 -10.14 6.43 9.94
CA VAL A 309 -11.59 6.62 10.03
C VAL A 309 -11.96 8.10 9.92
N ASN A 310 -11.21 8.99 10.56
CA ASN A 310 -11.49 10.43 10.56
C ASN A 310 -11.27 11.04 9.17
N ILE A 311 -10.18 10.74 8.48
CA ILE A 311 -9.93 11.29 7.12
C ILE A 311 -10.95 10.79 6.10
N ASN A 312 -11.46 9.56 6.26
CA ASN A 312 -12.53 9.01 5.45
C ASN A 312 -13.88 9.69 5.75
N ALA A 313 -14.17 9.90 7.04
CA ALA A 313 -15.39 10.59 7.46
C ALA A 313 -15.43 12.05 7.00
N LEU A 314 -14.27 12.69 6.95
CA LEU A 314 -14.06 14.07 6.54
C LEU A 314 -13.82 14.23 5.03
N GLU A 315 -13.74 13.13 4.28
CA GLU A 315 -13.53 13.11 2.83
C GLU A 315 -12.32 13.93 2.36
N TYR A 316 -11.18 13.67 2.99
CA TYR A 316 -9.91 14.26 2.58
C TYR A 316 -9.56 13.86 1.13
N PRO A 317 -8.63 14.58 0.46
CA PRO A 317 -8.24 14.25 -0.90
C PRO A 317 -7.83 12.78 -1.06
N GLU A 318 -8.24 12.15 -2.16
CA GLU A 318 -8.02 10.72 -2.43
C GLU A 318 -6.53 10.32 -2.34
N GLN A 319 -5.63 11.20 -2.79
CA GLN A 319 -4.18 10.99 -2.73
C GLN A 319 -3.69 10.86 -1.28
N ASP A 320 -4.23 11.67 -0.37
CA ASP A 320 -3.85 11.68 1.04
C ASP A 320 -4.43 10.47 1.80
N ILE A 321 -5.69 10.12 1.52
CA ILE A 321 -6.30 8.89 2.03
C ILE A 321 -5.50 7.67 1.57
N THR A 322 -5.02 7.68 0.33
CA THR A 322 -4.19 6.61 -0.25
C THR A 322 -2.91 6.39 0.56
N VAL A 323 -2.22 7.44 1.01
CA VAL A 323 -1.00 7.33 1.83
C VAL A 323 -1.28 6.60 3.16
N ILE A 324 -2.34 6.99 3.88
CA ILE A 324 -2.72 6.33 5.15
C ILE A 324 -3.19 4.91 4.91
N SER A 325 -3.90 4.67 3.81
CA SER A 325 -4.36 3.34 3.40
C SER A 325 -3.20 2.40 3.08
N ARG A 326 -2.13 2.91 2.46
CA ARG A 326 -0.87 2.18 2.21
C ARG A 326 -0.20 1.79 3.53
N LEU A 327 -0.06 2.72 4.47
CA LEU A 327 0.49 2.42 5.80
C LEU A 327 -0.36 1.39 6.56
N LEU A 328 -1.68 1.53 6.54
CA LEU A 328 -2.59 0.57 7.13
C LEU A 328 -2.40 -0.82 6.51
N ASN A 329 -2.25 -0.91 5.18
CA ASN A 329 -1.99 -2.17 4.48
C ASN A 329 -0.68 -2.83 4.93
N LEU A 330 0.41 -2.06 5.10
CA LEU A 330 1.69 -2.57 5.60
C LEU A 330 1.56 -3.24 6.96
N ILE A 331 0.89 -2.57 7.90
CA ILE A 331 0.68 -3.11 9.25
C ILE A 331 -0.22 -4.34 9.18
N THR A 332 -1.28 -4.28 8.38
CA THR A 332 -2.23 -5.37 8.18
C THR A 332 -1.53 -6.63 7.66
N VAL A 333 -0.64 -6.48 6.69
CA VAL A 333 0.17 -7.58 6.14
C VAL A 333 1.20 -8.07 7.17
N ALA A 334 1.85 -7.18 7.92
CA ALA A 334 2.78 -7.57 8.98
C ALA A 334 2.09 -8.35 10.12
N VAL A 335 0.88 -7.97 10.50
CA VAL A 335 0.04 -8.72 11.45
C VAL A 335 -0.24 -10.12 10.88
N ASN A 336 -0.63 -10.20 9.62
CA ASN A 336 -0.88 -11.49 8.96
C ASN A 336 0.36 -12.39 8.93
N LEU A 337 1.52 -11.84 8.58
CA LEU A 337 2.80 -12.54 8.59
C LEU A 337 3.20 -13.05 9.98
N SER A 338 2.75 -12.38 11.06
CA SER A 338 3.02 -12.83 12.43
C SER A 338 2.34 -14.16 12.79
N GLU A 339 1.34 -14.58 12.01
CA GLU A 339 0.56 -15.81 12.23
C GLU A 339 1.12 -17.02 11.46
N PHE A 340 2.14 -16.80 10.62
CA PHE A 340 2.73 -17.83 9.78
C PHE A 340 3.69 -18.66 10.63
N GLN A 341 3.11 -19.68 11.27
CA GLN A 341 3.82 -20.72 11.99
C GLN A 341 4.28 -21.80 11.02
N ASP A 342 5.53 -22.19 11.19
CA ASP A 342 6.16 -23.25 10.41
C ASP A 342 5.97 -24.57 11.18
N ASN A 343 4.93 -25.34 10.81
CA ASN A 343 4.69 -26.67 11.37
C ASN A 343 5.34 -27.69 10.42
N ASP A 344 6.47 -28.27 10.83
CA ASP A 344 7.22 -29.25 10.03
C ASP A 344 7.63 -28.77 8.62
N GLY A 345 7.86 -27.45 8.44
CA GLY A 345 8.22 -26.88 7.13
C GLY A 345 7.02 -26.50 6.26
N MET A 346 5.80 -26.65 6.78
CA MET A 346 4.55 -26.41 6.06
C MET A 346 3.74 -25.25 6.65
N ILE A 347 3.13 -24.46 5.77
CA ILE A 347 2.34 -23.26 6.07
C ILE A 347 0.95 -23.42 5.44
N GLU A 348 -0.09 -23.24 6.24
CA GLU A 348 -1.46 -23.07 5.72
C GLU A 348 -1.57 -21.69 5.05
N TYR A 349 -2.09 -21.62 3.83
CA TYR A 349 -2.18 -20.36 3.10
C TYR A 349 -3.46 -20.33 2.23
N PRO A 350 -4.24 -19.24 2.28
CA PRO A 350 -4.10 -18.06 3.13
C PRO A 350 -4.27 -18.38 4.63
N CYS A 351 -3.46 -17.78 5.49
CA CYS A 351 -3.55 -17.97 6.95
C CYS A 351 -4.20 -16.74 7.57
N LEU A 352 -5.37 -16.91 8.18
CA LEU A 352 -6.07 -15.89 8.95
C LEU A 352 -6.45 -16.49 10.30
N LYS A 353 -5.71 -16.13 11.35
CA LYS A 353 -5.92 -16.63 12.70
C LYS A 353 -6.39 -15.49 13.62
N GLU A 354 -6.17 -15.66 14.92
CA GLU A 354 -6.72 -14.79 15.96
C GLU A 354 -6.26 -13.33 15.86
N ASN A 355 -5.00 -13.06 15.54
CA ASN A 355 -4.45 -11.71 15.45
C ASN A 355 -5.03 -10.96 14.25
N SER A 356 -5.10 -11.58 13.07
CA SER A 356 -5.70 -10.98 11.87
C SER A 356 -7.18 -10.67 12.09
N ILE A 357 -7.92 -11.60 12.70
CA ILE A 357 -9.34 -11.43 13.03
C ILE A 357 -9.52 -10.33 14.09
N TYR A 358 -8.70 -10.31 15.14
CA TYR A 358 -8.78 -9.30 16.19
C TYR A 358 -8.45 -7.91 15.65
N PHE A 359 -7.43 -7.78 14.81
CA PHE A 359 -7.07 -6.54 14.12
C PHE A 359 -8.25 -6.00 13.30
N ALA A 360 -8.88 -6.84 12.49
CA ALA A 360 -10.04 -6.47 11.68
C ALA A 360 -11.25 -6.04 12.56
N LYS A 361 -11.51 -6.76 13.66
CA LYS A 361 -12.55 -6.41 14.64
C LYS A 361 -12.28 -5.07 15.30
N GLN A 362 -11.03 -4.76 15.63
CA GLN A 362 -10.67 -3.48 16.24
C GLN A 362 -10.90 -2.33 15.25
N LEU A 363 -10.52 -2.47 13.97
CA LEU A 363 -10.81 -1.46 12.95
C LEU A 363 -12.32 -1.20 12.82
N TRP A 364 -13.13 -2.27 12.71
CA TRP A 364 -14.59 -2.16 12.68
C TRP A 364 -15.15 -1.47 13.93
N THR A 365 -14.64 -1.83 15.12
CA THR A 365 -15.05 -1.21 16.39
C THR A 365 -14.71 0.29 16.41
N THR A 366 -13.57 0.70 15.86
CA THR A 366 -13.20 2.12 15.73
C THR A 366 -14.18 2.86 14.81
N MET A 367 -14.56 2.26 13.68
CA MET A 367 -15.59 2.81 12.79
C MET A 367 -16.93 3.00 13.53
N GLU A 368 -17.40 1.97 14.25
CA GLU A 368 -18.67 2.02 15.00
C GLU A 368 -18.68 3.05 16.13
N LYS A 369 -17.52 3.35 16.71
CA LYS A 369 -17.37 4.35 17.78
C LYS A 369 -17.35 5.76 17.24
N SER A 370 -16.98 5.97 15.98
CA SER A 370 -16.93 7.30 15.36
C SER A 370 -18.26 8.05 15.50
N ALA A 371 -18.17 9.37 15.69
CA ALA A 371 -19.32 10.27 15.65
C ALA A 371 -19.96 10.31 14.25
N TYR A 372 -19.19 9.95 13.22
CA TYR A 372 -19.58 9.95 11.81
C TYR A 372 -20.04 8.57 11.32
N PHE A 373 -20.24 7.61 12.23
CA PHE A 373 -20.67 6.26 11.85
C PHE A 373 -22.00 6.29 11.09
N GLY A 374 -21.97 5.74 9.88
CA GLY A 374 -23.09 5.67 8.95
C GLY A 374 -22.68 4.95 7.66
N MET A 375 -23.63 4.73 6.75
CA MET A 375 -23.39 3.97 5.52
C MET A 375 -22.27 4.57 4.68
N ARG A 376 -22.24 5.89 4.53
CA ARG A 376 -21.20 6.63 3.79
C ARG A 376 -19.79 6.33 4.29
N LEU A 377 -19.56 6.43 5.61
CA LEU A 377 -18.26 6.11 6.21
C LEU A 377 -17.89 4.65 6.00
N CYS A 378 -18.84 3.72 6.16
CA CYS A 378 -18.58 2.30 5.95
C CYS A 378 -18.15 2.01 4.51
N LEU A 379 -18.88 2.56 3.52
CA LEU A 379 -18.58 2.38 2.11
C LEU A 379 -17.24 3.05 1.72
N ALA A 380 -16.97 4.26 2.21
CA ALA A 380 -15.70 4.95 1.99
C ALA A 380 -14.53 4.13 2.55
N SER A 381 -14.59 3.78 3.84
CA SER A 381 -13.55 2.95 4.47
C SER A 381 -13.33 1.62 3.75
N ILE A 382 -14.39 0.92 3.33
CA ILE A 382 -14.27 -0.33 2.55
C ILE A 382 -13.62 -0.08 1.18
N ARG A 383 -13.89 1.05 0.53
CA ARG A 383 -13.27 1.43 -0.74
C ARG A 383 -11.77 1.69 -0.60
N HIS A 384 -11.33 2.26 0.51
CA HIS A 384 -9.94 2.68 0.71
C HIS A 384 -9.06 1.62 1.39
N VAL A 385 -9.64 0.64 2.08
CA VAL A 385 -8.89 -0.53 2.56
C VAL A 385 -8.34 -1.33 1.36
N ARG A 386 -7.07 -1.73 1.43
CA ARG A 386 -6.36 -2.38 0.33
C ARG A 386 -6.23 -3.89 0.48
N THR A 387 -6.17 -4.40 1.72
CA THR A 387 -5.93 -5.82 1.95
C THR A 387 -7.20 -6.65 1.72
N PRO A 388 -7.17 -7.69 0.87
CA PRO A 388 -8.35 -8.48 0.54
C PRO A 388 -9.09 -9.04 1.77
N TYR A 389 -8.37 -9.59 2.76
CA TYR A 389 -9.04 -10.14 3.94
C TYR A 389 -9.76 -9.09 4.79
N LEU A 390 -9.23 -7.85 4.89
CA LEU A 390 -9.89 -6.77 5.61
C LEU A 390 -11.11 -6.28 4.84
N ILE A 391 -11.01 -6.12 3.52
CA ILE A 391 -12.16 -5.77 2.68
C ILE A 391 -13.27 -6.82 2.89
N HIS A 392 -12.94 -8.10 2.74
CA HIS A 392 -13.89 -9.19 2.93
C HIS A 392 -14.49 -9.19 4.35
N PHE A 393 -13.69 -8.95 5.39
CA PHE A 393 -14.17 -8.86 6.76
C PHE A 393 -15.13 -7.67 6.97
N LEU A 394 -14.78 -6.47 6.52
CA LEU A 394 -15.59 -5.27 6.70
C LEU A 394 -16.92 -5.35 5.92
N VAL A 395 -16.86 -5.84 4.67
CA VAL A 395 -18.05 -6.13 3.87
C VAL A 395 -18.96 -7.12 4.60
N ASN A 396 -18.40 -8.19 5.16
CA ASN A 396 -19.15 -9.16 5.95
C ASN A 396 -19.87 -8.53 7.14
N GLN A 397 -19.19 -7.67 7.90
CA GLN A 397 -19.82 -6.98 9.04
C GLN A 397 -20.95 -6.08 8.57
N LEU A 398 -20.74 -5.32 7.49
CA LEU A 398 -21.76 -4.43 6.96
C LEU A 398 -22.98 -5.17 6.41
N ILE A 399 -22.77 -6.25 5.65
CA ILE A 399 -23.86 -7.11 5.15
C ILE A 399 -24.64 -7.73 6.30
N ARG A 400 -23.98 -8.22 7.35
CA ARG A 400 -24.67 -8.76 8.55
C ARG A 400 -25.48 -7.70 9.30
N LYS A 401 -25.04 -6.44 9.28
CA LYS A 401 -25.82 -5.33 9.85
C LYS A 401 -27.03 -4.97 9.00
N LEU A 402 -26.91 -5.07 7.67
CA LEU A 402 -28.00 -4.84 6.74
C LEU A 402 -29.02 -5.99 6.79
N ASN A 403 -28.54 -7.23 6.78
CA ASN A 403 -29.35 -8.45 6.78
C ASN A 403 -28.68 -9.55 7.63
N PRO A 404 -29.12 -9.77 8.88
CA PRO A 404 -28.51 -10.74 9.79
C PRO A 404 -28.50 -12.19 9.30
N HIS A 405 -29.41 -12.54 8.37
CA HIS A 405 -29.57 -13.90 7.84
C HIS A 405 -28.72 -14.19 6.61
N LEU A 406 -28.03 -13.20 6.04
CA LEU A 406 -27.22 -13.42 4.83
C LEU A 406 -25.89 -14.09 5.16
N HIS A 407 -25.51 -15.03 4.31
CA HIS A 407 -24.20 -15.66 4.32
C HIS A 407 -23.11 -14.67 3.88
N PRO A 408 -21.86 -14.84 4.34
CA PRO A 408 -20.74 -14.02 3.90
C PRO A 408 -20.61 -14.06 2.37
N PRO A 409 -20.17 -12.98 1.68
CA PRO A 409 -20.02 -12.95 0.24
C PRO A 409 -18.72 -13.67 -0.18
N ASN A 410 -18.54 -14.91 0.29
CA ASN A 410 -17.71 -15.87 -0.43
C ASN A 410 -18.42 -16.24 -1.75
N ILE A 411 -17.80 -17.05 -2.62
CA ILE A 411 -18.35 -17.35 -3.95
C ILE A 411 -19.79 -17.90 -3.85
N ARG A 412 -20.02 -18.85 -2.93
CA ARG A 412 -21.36 -19.39 -2.68
C ARG A 412 -22.36 -18.34 -2.18
N GLY A 413 -21.95 -17.50 -1.25
CA GLY A 413 -22.81 -16.45 -0.69
C GLY A 413 -23.11 -15.34 -1.69
N PHE A 414 -22.17 -15.00 -2.57
CA PHE A 414 -22.42 -14.12 -3.71
C PHE A 414 -23.47 -14.73 -4.65
N PHE A 415 -23.30 -16.02 -5.00
CA PHE A 415 -24.27 -16.73 -5.83
C PHE A 415 -25.67 -16.76 -5.19
N GLN A 416 -25.78 -16.99 -3.89
CA GLN A 416 -27.07 -16.98 -3.18
C GLN A 416 -27.72 -15.60 -3.18
N GLN A 417 -26.93 -14.53 -2.97
CA GLN A 417 -27.44 -13.16 -3.06
C GLN A 417 -27.90 -12.82 -4.48
N LEU A 418 -27.16 -13.32 -5.50
CA LEU A 418 -27.52 -13.21 -6.91
C LEU A 418 -28.86 -13.90 -7.22
N LEU A 419 -28.99 -15.16 -6.80
CA LEU A 419 -30.20 -15.97 -7.00
C LEU A 419 -31.43 -15.37 -6.32
N ASN A 420 -31.27 -14.90 -5.08
CA ASN A 420 -32.38 -14.40 -4.28
C ASN A 420 -32.72 -12.92 -4.57
N ARG A 421 -32.09 -12.31 -5.57
CA ARG A 421 -32.27 -10.90 -5.98
C ARG A 421 -32.28 -9.91 -4.81
N GLN A 422 -31.36 -10.08 -3.87
CA GLN A 422 -31.36 -9.31 -2.60
C GLN A 422 -31.25 -7.79 -2.81
N TRP A 423 -30.70 -7.34 -3.93
CA TRP A 423 -30.56 -5.92 -4.25
C TRP A 423 -31.90 -5.21 -4.51
N VAL A 424 -32.96 -5.95 -4.85
CA VAL A 424 -34.30 -5.41 -5.13
C VAL A 424 -34.95 -4.82 -3.88
N ALA A 425 -34.51 -5.24 -2.69
CA ALA A 425 -34.98 -4.68 -1.42
C ALA A 425 -34.53 -3.22 -1.19
N TYR A 426 -33.60 -2.71 -2.00
CA TYR A 426 -33.02 -1.38 -1.86
C TYR A 426 -33.51 -0.44 -2.97
N GLY A 427 -33.80 0.80 -2.60
CA GLY A 427 -34.24 1.84 -3.54
C GLY A 427 -33.16 2.20 -4.55
N SER A 428 -33.59 2.58 -5.76
CA SER A 428 -32.71 3.16 -6.80
C SER A 428 -32.52 4.68 -6.64
N ASP A 429 -33.35 5.33 -5.84
CA ASP A 429 -33.42 6.78 -5.76
C ASP A 429 -32.65 7.31 -4.54
N MET A 430 -31.54 8.02 -4.78
CA MET A 430 -31.13 9.09 -3.88
C MET A 430 -31.84 10.33 -4.38
N GLY A 431 -33.07 10.57 -3.91
CA GLY A 431 -33.66 11.90 -3.99
C GLY A 431 -32.70 12.84 -3.28
N SER A 432 -31.86 13.56 -4.05
CA SER A 432 -30.94 14.63 -3.64
C SER A 432 -30.62 14.54 -2.14
N VAL A 433 -29.81 13.56 -1.72
CA VAL A 433 -29.28 13.59 -0.35
C VAL A 433 -28.55 14.90 -0.26
N ALA A 434 -29.11 15.78 0.58
CA ALA A 434 -28.64 17.10 0.85
C ALA A 434 -27.13 17.04 0.83
N THR A 435 -26.55 17.66 -0.21
CA THR A 435 -25.17 18.11 -0.18
C THR A 435 -25.01 18.75 1.19
N SER A 436 -24.39 18.00 2.12
CA SER A 436 -23.69 18.61 3.24
C SER A 436 -22.97 19.80 2.62
N PRO A 437 -23.10 21.01 3.20
CA PRO A 437 -22.59 22.21 2.57
C PRO A 437 -21.19 21.89 2.08
N SER A 438 -20.97 22.06 0.77
CA SER A 438 -19.65 21.90 0.17
C SER A 438 -18.74 22.76 1.04
N THR A 439 -18.04 22.11 1.97
CA THR A 439 -16.99 22.77 2.72
C THR A 439 -15.96 22.98 1.65
N THR A 440 -15.83 24.23 1.20
CA THR A 440 -14.87 24.67 0.17
C THR A 440 -13.41 24.39 0.56
N LEU A 441 -13.19 23.79 1.73
CA LEU A 441 -11.90 23.47 2.33
C LEU A 441 -11.54 22.01 2.04
N ALA A 442 -10.37 21.79 1.45
CA ALA A 442 -9.84 20.45 1.16
C ALA A 442 -9.64 19.59 2.43
N TYR A 443 -9.35 20.22 3.57
CA TYR A 443 -9.15 19.54 4.85
C TYR A 443 -10.10 20.13 5.91
N PRO A 444 -11.33 19.63 6.07
CA PRO A 444 -12.19 20.09 7.16
C PRO A 444 -11.64 19.65 8.55
N VAL A 445 -12.01 20.40 9.59
CA VAL A 445 -11.66 20.09 11.00
C VAL A 445 -12.66 19.09 11.57
N LEU A 446 -12.18 18.14 12.37
CA LEU A 446 -13.02 17.14 13.01
C LEU A 446 -14.00 17.78 14.01
N ASN A 447 -15.29 17.77 13.70
CA ASN A 447 -16.33 18.17 14.64
C ASN A 447 -16.61 17.06 15.67
N ARG A 448 -16.04 17.18 16.87
CA ARG A 448 -16.26 16.25 17.99
C ARG A 448 -17.70 16.29 18.55
N ASN A 449 -18.43 17.37 18.31
CA ASN A 449 -19.81 17.55 18.78
C ASN A 449 -20.86 17.06 17.77
N GLN A 450 -20.42 16.46 16.65
CA GLN A 450 -21.32 15.91 15.66
C GLN A 450 -22.16 14.79 16.29
N LYS A 451 -23.49 14.94 16.22
CA LYS A 451 -24.41 13.88 16.58
C LYS A 451 -24.47 12.88 15.44
N ARG A 452 -24.49 11.59 15.78
CA ARG A 452 -24.63 10.50 14.80
C ARG A 452 -25.86 10.76 13.94
N ALA A 453 -25.64 11.08 12.67
CA ALA A 453 -26.72 11.15 11.70
C ALA A 453 -27.08 9.72 11.32
N ILE A 454 -28.31 9.31 11.59
CA ILE A 454 -28.83 8.01 11.17
C ILE A 454 -29.21 8.14 9.69
N SER A 455 -28.23 8.23 8.79
CA SER A 455 -28.47 7.99 7.36
C SER A 455 -28.17 6.51 7.10
N SER A 456 -29.20 5.68 7.26
CA SER A 456 -29.15 4.23 7.21
C SER A 456 -29.28 3.65 5.80
N ASP A 457 -29.54 4.49 4.80
CA ASP A 457 -30.08 4.00 3.54
C ASP A 457 -28.93 3.73 2.57
N ILE A 458 -28.84 2.46 2.15
CA ILE A 458 -27.96 2.00 1.09
C ILE A 458 -28.78 1.90 -0.20
N THR A 459 -28.24 2.44 -1.28
CA THR A 459 -28.87 2.30 -2.61
C THR A 459 -28.63 0.92 -3.20
N CYS A 460 -29.44 0.55 -4.19
CA CYS A 460 -29.27 -0.67 -4.97
C CYS A 460 -27.84 -0.79 -5.54
N GLU A 461 -27.33 0.28 -6.17
CA GLU A 461 -25.98 0.32 -6.75
C GLU A 461 -24.88 0.14 -5.70
N GLN A 462 -24.98 0.85 -4.57
CA GLN A 462 -24.01 0.74 -3.48
C GLN A 462 -24.01 -0.67 -2.87
N TYR A 463 -25.19 -1.29 -2.74
CA TYR A 463 -25.29 -2.66 -2.25
C TYR A 463 -24.64 -3.66 -3.21
N VAL A 464 -24.90 -3.55 -4.52
CA VAL A 464 -24.26 -4.43 -5.51
C VAL A 464 -22.75 -4.22 -5.56
N ASP A 465 -22.25 -2.98 -5.54
CA ASP A 465 -20.81 -2.69 -5.46
C ASP A 465 -20.19 -3.27 -4.19
N LEU A 466 -20.87 -3.16 -3.05
CA LEU A 466 -20.44 -3.71 -1.77
C LEU A 466 -20.29 -5.23 -1.83
N VAL A 467 -21.31 -5.92 -2.34
CA VAL A 467 -21.32 -7.39 -2.47
C VAL A 467 -20.26 -7.85 -3.46
N PHE A 468 -20.09 -7.15 -4.58
CA PHE A 468 -19.04 -7.42 -5.55
C PHE A 468 -17.64 -7.24 -4.95
N ARG A 469 -17.38 -6.16 -4.20
CA ARG A 469 -16.09 -5.96 -3.51
C ARG A 469 -15.78 -7.09 -2.54
N GLY A 470 -16.76 -7.56 -1.78
CA GLY A 470 -16.60 -8.70 -0.88
C GLY A 470 -16.25 -10.00 -1.60
N PHE A 471 -16.89 -10.23 -2.76
CA PHE A 471 -16.64 -11.38 -3.64
C PHE A 471 -15.24 -11.31 -4.28
N GLN A 472 -14.88 -10.18 -4.89
CA GLN A 472 -13.56 -9.97 -5.48
C GLN A 472 -12.46 -10.16 -4.44
N ALA A 473 -12.63 -9.57 -3.24
CA ALA A 473 -11.67 -9.71 -2.16
C ALA A 473 -11.50 -11.17 -1.69
N TYR A 474 -12.58 -11.97 -1.68
CA TYR A 474 -12.47 -13.41 -1.42
C TYR A 474 -11.67 -14.11 -2.54
N CYS A 475 -11.99 -13.82 -3.81
CA CYS A 475 -11.27 -14.40 -4.94
C CYS A 475 -9.79 -14.05 -4.96
N ASP A 476 -9.43 -12.81 -4.65
CA ASP A 476 -8.06 -12.32 -4.58
C ASP A 476 -7.29 -12.98 -3.44
N MET A 477 -7.92 -13.06 -2.25
CA MET A 477 -7.32 -13.67 -1.07
C MET A 477 -6.97 -15.15 -1.30
N TYR A 478 -7.83 -15.89 -1.99
CA TYR A 478 -7.65 -17.32 -2.28
C TYR A 478 -7.09 -17.59 -3.68
N ALA A 479 -6.58 -16.58 -4.39
CA ALA A 479 -6.03 -16.71 -5.74
C ALA A 479 -6.92 -17.53 -6.72
N ILE A 480 -8.25 -17.42 -6.58
CA ILE A 480 -9.21 -18.29 -7.27
C ILE A 480 -9.09 -18.17 -8.79
N ALA A 481 -8.89 -16.93 -9.29
CA ALA A 481 -8.70 -16.67 -10.71
C ALA A 481 -7.46 -17.37 -11.28
N ALA A 482 -6.36 -17.39 -10.53
CA ALA A 482 -5.14 -18.06 -10.94
C ALA A 482 -5.32 -19.59 -10.95
N TYR A 483 -6.03 -20.13 -9.96
CA TYR A 483 -6.37 -21.56 -9.93
C TYR A 483 -7.26 -21.97 -11.09
N PHE A 484 -8.27 -21.16 -11.42
CA PHE A 484 -9.15 -21.40 -12.57
C PHE A 484 -8.36 -21.47 -13.88
N ARG A 485 -7.44 -20.52 -14.13
CA ARG A 485 -6.61 -20.50 -15.36
C ARG A 485 -5.71 -21.73 -15.49
N GLU A 486 -5.06 -22.15 -14.41
CA GLU A 486 -4.25 -23.38 -14.38
C GLU A 486 -5.09 -24.66 -14.54
N PHE A 487 -6.38 -24.59 -14.21
CA PHE A 487 -7.33 -25.67 -14.48
C PHE A 487 -7.74 -25.70 -15.97
N ALA A 488 -8.10 -24.55 -16.54
CA ALA A 488 -8.60 -24.40 -17.91
C ALA A 488 -7.52 -24.64 -18.99
N SER A 489 -6.26 -24.22 -18.76
CA SER A 489 -5.16 -24.32 -19.73
C SER A 489 -4.79 -25.76 -20.16
N LYS A 490 -5.36 -26.78 -19.50
CA LYS A 490 -5.16 -28.19 -19.87
C LYS A 490 -6.27 -28.77 -20.76
N GLN A 491 -7.48 -28.22 -20.75
CA GLN A 491 -8.52 -28.68 -21.69
C GLN A 491 -8.10 -28.43 -23.14
N GLU A 492 -7.42 -27.31 -23.40
CA GLU A 492 -6.91 -26.98 -24.75
C GLU A 492 -5.70 -27.84 -25.18
N SER A 493 -4.93 -28.41 -24.24
CA SER A 493 -3.77 -29.26 -24.58
C SER A 493 -4.11 -30.73 -24.77
N GLU A 494 -5.24 -31.20 -24.24
CA GLU A 494 -5.69 -32.60 -24.42
C GLU A 494 -6.55 -32.77 -25.69
N ASP A 495 -7.05 -31.68 -26.29
CA ASP A 495 -7.88 -31.69 -27.51
C ASP A 495 -7.09 -31.53 -28.84
N VAL A 496 -5.75 -31.44 -28.81
CA VAL A 496 -4.92 -31.22 -30.02
C VAL A 496 -4.13 -32.44 -30.50
N ASP A 497 -4.03 -33.52 -29.71
CA ASP A 497 -3.30 -34.72 -30.13
C ASP A 497 -4.22 -35.79 -30.75
N MET A 498 -4.75 -35.49 -31.94
CA MET A 498 -5.36 -36.49 -32.82
C MET A 498 -5.54 -35.98 -34.26
N GLU A 499 -4.45 -35.65 -34.96
CA GLU A 499 -4.39 -35.79 -36.43
C GLU A 499 -2.94 -35.77 -36.98
N SER A 500 -2.48 -36.99 -37.30
CA SER A 500 -1.55 -37.40 -38.36
C SER A 500 -0.15 -36.75 -38.50
N ASP A 501 0.85 -37.59 -38.23
CA ASP A 501 2.10 -37.71 -39.01
C ASP A 501 1.83 -37.61 -40.53
N ASP A 502 2.53 -36.71 -41.23
CA ASP A 502 3.32 -37.10 -42.41
C ASP A 502 4.35 -36.04 -42.84
N GLN A 503 5.62 -36.45 -42.78
CA GLN A 503 6.75 -36.19 -43.69
C GLN A 503 6.80 -34.88 -44.52
N SER A 504 7.85 -34.07 -44.28
CA SER A 504 9.03 -33.89 -45.17
C SER A 504 9.68 -32.50 -45.06
N ALA A 505 10.98 -32.50 -44.75
CA ALA A 505 11.93 -31.44 -45.11
C ALA A 505 12.65 -31.87 -46.41
N PRO A 506 13.26 -30.97 -47.24
CA PRO A 506 14.50 -30.29 -46.82
C PRO A 506 14.87 -28.93 -47.48
N LEU A 507 15.73 -28.18 -46.76
CA LEU A 507 16.89 -27.33 -47.19
C LEU A 507 16.81 -26.32 -48.36
N GLY A 508 17.30 -25.08 -48.10
CA GLY A 508 17.98 -24.25 -49.12
C GLY A 508 18.25 -22.76 -48.81
N SER A 509 19.55 -22.42 -48.63
CA SER A 509 20.29 -21.15 -48.96
C SER A 509 19.77 -19.76 -48.50
N LYS A 510 20.47 -18.96 -47.68
CA LYS A 510 21.72 -18.16 -47.85
C LYS A 510 21.65 -16.94 -48.82
N GLU A 511 22.28 -15.83 -48.36
CA GLU A 511 22.64 -14.54 -49.02
C GLU A 511 21.61 -13.39 -48.88
N GLY A 512 21.94 -12.13 -48.56
CA GLY A 512 23.20 -11.44 -48.28
C GLY A 512 22.98 -9.92 -48.14
N LEU A 513 23.60 -9.32 -47.12
CA LEU A 513 24.32 -8.02 -47.07
C LEU A 513 23.66 -6.69 -47.54
N THR A 514 23.47 -5.83 -46.52
CA THR A 514 23.87 -4.40 -46.39
C THR A 514 23.25 -3.31 -47.27
N ARG A 515 22.67 -2.31 -46.58
CA ARG A 515 22.98 -0.90 -46.84
C ARG A 515 22.85 -0.06 -45.57
N GLU A 516 23.99 0.48 -45.15
CA GLU A 516 24.17 1.44 -44.05
C GLU A 516 23.60 2.82 -44.39
N ALA A 517 23.16 3.53 -43.34
CA ALA A 517 23.44 4.95 -43.03
C ALA A 517 22.18 5.70 -42.56
N LEU A 518 21.97 5.72 -41.25
CA LEU A 518 21.47 6.90 -40.56
C LEU A 518 21.94 6.85 -39.10
N GLU A 519 23.06 7.52 -38.87
CA GLU A 519 23.52 7.92 -37.55
C GLU A 519 22.49 8.87 -36.92
N SER A 520 22.17 8.60 -35.65
CA SER A 520 22.01 9.55 -34.54
C SER A 520 20.83 9.18 -33.64
N ILE A 521 21.05 9.41 -32.34
CA ILE A 521 20.18 9.20 -31.16
C ILE A 521 20.44 7.86 -30.45
N PRO A 522 21.14 7.85 -29.30
CA PRO A 522 21.18 6.70 -28.40
C PRO A 522 19.77 6.50 -27.85
N ARG A 523 19.02 5.55 -28.42
CA ARG A 523 17.76 5.11 -27.85
C ARG A 523 18.04 4.29 -26.61
N ASP A 524 17.28 4.63 -25.57
CA ASP A 524 17.11 3.91 -24.33
C ASP A 524 17.40 2.42 -24.45
N ILE A 525 18.25 1.94 -23.56
CA ILE A 525 18.40 0.51 -23.24
C ILE A 525 17.07 0.07 -22.60
N ARG A 526 16.05 -0.12 -23.43
CA ARG A 526 14.91 -1.01 -23.16
C ARG A 526 15.45 -2.43 -23.26
N ILE A 527 16.08 -2.90 -22.19
CA ILE A 527 16.08 -4.33 -21.89
C ILE A 527 14.85 -4.55 -21.00
N VAL A 528 13.67 -4.53 -21.64
CA VAL A 528 12.50 -5.18 -21.06
C VAL A 528 12.69 -6.66 -21.38
N SER A 529 13.46 -7.35 -20.54
CA SER A 529 13.37 -8.80 -20.49
C SER A 529 11.94 -9.12 -20.09
N GLN A 530 11.21 -9.81 -20.97
CA GLN A 530 9.95 -10.45 -20.60
C GLN A 530 10.16 -11.25 -19.31
N PRO A 531 9.21 -11.26 -18.36
CA PRO A 531 9.35 -12.01 -17.13
C PRO A 531 9.43 -13.50 -17.48
N VAL A 532 10.64 -14.04 -17.42
CA VAL A 532 10.82 -15.49 -17.40
C VAL A 532 10.19 -15.98 -16.11
N PRO A 533 9.27 -16.96 -16.13
CA PRO A 533 8.78 -17.56 -14.91
C PRO A 533 9.96 -18.17 -14.15
N ASP A 534 10.36 -17.52 -13.06
CA ASP A 534 11.40 -18.05 -12.16
C ASP A 534 10.74 -19.08 -11.26
N ASP A 535 10.98 -20.37 -11.51
CA ASP A 535 10.47 -21.48 -10.69
C ASP A 535 10.87 -21.38 -9.20
N ARG A 536 11.85 -20.52 -8.87
CA ARG A 536 12.23 -20.22 -7.48
C ARG A 536 11.24 -19.30 -6.76
N MET A 537 10.34 -18.64 -7.50
CA MET A 537 9.24 -17.82 -6.97
C MET A 537 7.98 -18.65 -6.71
N VAL A 538 8.16 -19.92 -6.31
CA VAL A 538 7.10 -20.82 -5.87
C VAL A 538 7.47 -21.37 -4.50
N PHE A 539 6.73 -20.99 -3.47
CA PHE A 539 6.93 -21.56 -2.14
C PHE A 539 6.34 -22.98 -2.09
N ARG A 540 7.21 -23.98 -1.89
CA ARG A 540 6.80 -25.40 -1.87
C ARG A 540 6.28 -25.89 -0.52
N GLY A 541 6.47 -25.09 0.54
CA GLY A 541 6.02 -25.41 1.90
C GLY A 541 4.55 -25.07 2.15
N ILE A 542 3.68 -25.07 1.14
CA ILE A 542 2.24 -24.83 1.35
C ILE A 542 1.56 -26.13 1.75
N ASN A 543 0.85 -26.12 2.88
CA ASN A 543 0.03 -27.23 3.34
C ASN A 543 -1.31 -27.24 2.60
N VAL A 544 -1.46 -28.13 1.62
CA VAL A 544 -2.73 -28.33 0.90
C VAL A 544 -3.38 -29.62 1.40
N THR A 545 -4.56 -29.51 2.01
CA THR A 545 -5.34 -30.65 2.51
C THR A 545 -6.44 -31.05 1.51
N THR A 546 -6.99 -32.26 1.65
CA THR A 546 -8.15 -32.71 0.85
C THR A 546 -9.34 -31.78 1.00
N GLU A 547 -9.59 -31.27 2.20
CA GLU A 547 -10.65 -30.29 2.46
C GLU A 547 -10.42 -29.00 1.67
N THR A 548 -9.17 -28.53 1.60
CA THR A 548 -8.81 -27.36 0.80
C THR A 548 -9.12 -27.60 -0.68
N VAL A 549 -8.73 -28.75 -1.23
CA VAL A 549 -9.02 -29.09 -2.64
C VAL A 549 -10.52 -29.16 -2.90
N LEU A 550 -11.30 -29.72 -1.98
CA LEU A 550 -12.77 -29.78 -2.09
C LEU A 550 -13.39 -28.38 -2.07
N GLU A 551 -12.93 -27.48 -1.20
CA GLU A 551 -13.38 -26.09 -1.16
C GLU A 551 -13.11 -25.38 -2.49
N TYR A 552 -11.92 -25.55 -3.08
CA TYR A 552 -11.60 -24.97 -4.39
C TYR A 552 -12.47 -25.55 -5.52
N ARG A 553 -12.77 -26.86 -5.49
CA ARG A 553 -13.69 -27.48 -6.45
C ARG A 553 -15.11 -26.93 -6.32
N GLU A 554 -15.61 -26.74 -5.10
CA GLU A 554 -16.91 -26.10 -4.88
C GLU A 554 -16.92 -24.65 -5.37
N ASN A 555 -15.85 -23.90 -5.09
CA ASN A 555 -15.67 -22.53 -5.55
C ASN A 555 -15.72 -22.43 -7.08
N LEU A 556 -15.02 -23.31 -7.80
CA LEU A 556 -15.10 -23.39 -9.27
C LEU A 556 -16.52 -23.65 -9.76
N LYS A 557 -17.23 -24.61 -9.14
CA LYS A 557 -18.63 -24.91 -9.48
C LYS A 557 -19.52 -23.67 -9.32
N TYR A 558 -19.42 -22.95 -8.20
CA TYR A 558 -20.24 -21.77 -7.98
C TYR A 558 -19.86 -20.60 -8.90
N LEU A 559 -18.58 -20.45 -9.29
CA LEU A 559 -18.19 -19.46 -10.30
C LEU A 559 -18.89 -19.69 -11.63
N LEU A 560 -18.92 -20.94 -12.12
CA LEU A 560 -19.63 -21.29 -13.34
C LEU A 560 -21.15 -21.05 -13.22
N LEU A 561 -21.73 -21.31 -12.05
CA LEU A 561 -23.15 -21.03 -11.79
C LEU A 561 -23.46 -19.53 -11.74
N ILE A 562 -22.56 -18.72 -11.16
CA ILE A 562 -22.67 -17.26 -11.15
C ILE A 562 -22.65 -16.74 -12.58
N GLU A 563 -21.69 -17.20 -13.38
CA GLU A 563 -21.60 -16.86 -14.80
C GLU A 563 -22.92 -17.16 -15.52
N GLN A 564 -23.44 -18.39 -15.38
CA GLN A 564 -24.69 -18.79 -16.04
C GLN A 564 -25.86 -17.91 -15.60
N GLN A 565 -25.87 -17.48 -14.33
CA GLN A 565 -26.93 -16.64 -13.80
C GLN A 565 -26.83 -15.19 -14.28
N LEU A 566 -25.61 -14.64 -14.40
CA LEU A 566 -25.40 -13.31 -14.96
C LEU A 566 -25.75 -13.25 -16.45
N LYS A 567 -25.50 -14.33 -17.20
CA LYS A 567 -25.94 -14.47 -18.61
C LYS A 567 -27.46 -14.45 -18.77
N LYS A 568 -28.21 -14.82 -17.73
CA LYS A 568 -29.68 -14.79 -17.72
C LYS A 568 -30.28 -13.43 -17.35
N LEU A 569 -29.46 -12.41 -17.06
CA LEU A 569 -29.99 -11.08 -16.82
C LEU A 569 -30.62 -10.52 -18.11
N GLU A 570 -31.93 -10.30 -18.09
CA GLU A 570 -32.73 -9.94 -19.26
C GLU A 570 -32.72 -8.41 -19.52
N THR A 571 -32.65 -7.60 -18.45
CA THR A 571 -32.75 -6.14 -18.56
C THR A 571 -31.39 -5.47 -18.74
N VAL A 572 -31.35 -4.39 -19.52
CA VAL A 572 -30.13 -3.58 -19.73
C VAL A 572 -29.67 -2.94 -18.42
N GLU A 573 -30.60 -2.50 -17.59
CA GLU A 573 -30.36 -1.89 -16.28
C GLU A 573 -29.66 -2.86 -15.32
N GLU A 574 -30.12 -4.12 -15.24
CA GLU A 574 -29.44 -5.12 -14.40
C GLU A 574 -28.06 -5.50 -14.95
N ARG A 575 -27.89 -5.58 -16.27
CA ARG A 575 -26.57 -5.82 -16.86
C ARG A 575 -25.59 -4.70 -16.55
N GLN A 576 -26.05 -3.44 -16.55
CA GLN A 576 -25.24 -2.30 -16.16
C GLN A 576 -24.90 -2.34 -14.66
N LEU A 577 -25.87 -2.66 -13.80
CA LEU A 577 -25.68 -2.82 -12.36
C LEU A 577 -24.59 -3.85 -12.02
N PHE A 578 -24.56 -4.97 -12.75
CA PHE A 578 -23.59 -6.06 -12.56
C PHE A 578 -22.37 -5.99 -13.49
N HIS A 579 -22.17 -4.88 -14.21
CA HIS A 579 -21.09 -4.77 -15.22
C HIS A 579 -19.70 -5.08 -14.64
N LYS A 580 -19.41 -4.62 -13.42
CA LYS A 580 -18.13 -4.91 -12.74
C LYS A 580 -17.94 -6.41 -12.47
N SER A 581 -19.00 -7.11 -12.05
CA SER A 581 -18.97 -8.56 -11.82
C SER A 581 -18.77 -9.31 -13.13
N ILE A 582 -19.44 -8.89 -14.20
CA ILE A 582 -19.31 -9.47 -15.54
C ILE A 582 -17.86 -9.28 -16.05
N SER A 583 -17.33 -8.07 -16.00
CA SER A 583 -15.97 -7.75 -16.44
C SER A 583 -14.90 -8.47 -15.61
N PHE A 584 -15.13 -8.68 -14.32
CA PHE A 584 -14.22 -9.45 -13.49
C PHE A 584 -14.21 -10.92 -13.87
N LEU A 585 -15.38 -11.54 -14.03
CA LEU A 585 -15.45 -12.95 -14.44
C LEU A 585 -14.85 -13.17 -15.82
N SER A 586 -15.03 -12.26 -16.77
CA SER A 586 -14.41 -12.37 -18.10
C SER A 586 -12.88 -12.27 -18.06
N SER A 587 -12.30 -11.69 -17.01
CA SER A 587 -10.85 -11.73 -16.77
C SER A 587 -10.35 -13.08 -16.21
N ILE A 588 -11.26 -13.89 -15.65
CA ILE A 588 -10.98 -15.22 -15.12
C ILE A 588 -11.11 -16.27 -16.24
N ASP A 589 -12.17 -16.18 -17.03
CA ASP A 589 -12.43 -17.03 -18.19
C ASP A 589 -12.61 -16.18 -19.48
N PRO A 590 -11.61 -16.14 -20.38
CA PRO A 590 -11.68 -15.36 -21.62
C PRO A 590 -12.77 -15.81 -22.61
N LEU A 591 -13.34 -17.01 -22.46
CA LEU A 591 -14.47 -17.48 -23.29
C LEU A 591 -15.78 -16.73 -22.97
N LEU A 592 -15.78 -15.92 -21.91
CA LEU A 592 -16.82 -14.95 -21.56
C LEU A 592 -16.73 -13.70 -22.43
N VAL A 593 -17.21 -13.78 -23.68
CA VAL A 593 -17.69 -12.59 -24.38
C VAL A 593 -19.20 -12.50 -24.15
N ILE A 594 -19.62 -11.64 -23.23
CA ILE A 594 -21.04 -11.28 -22.98
C ILE A 594 -21.36 -9.98 -23.71
#